data_AF-A0A2E5XG88-F1
#
_entry.id   AF-A0A2E5XG88-F1
#
_cell.length_a   1.000
_cell.length_b   1.000
_cell.length_c   1.000
_cell.angle_alpha   90.00
_cell.angle_beta   90.00
_cell.angle_gamma   90.00
#
_symmetry.space_group_name_H-M   'P 1'
#
loop_
_entity.id
_entity.type
_entity.pdbx_description
1 polymer ?
#
loop_
_entity_poly.entity_id
_entity_poly.type
_entity_poly.pdbx_seq_one_letter_code
_entity_poly.pdbx_strand_id
1 'polypeptide(L)'
;MGEWIKNNKFEALLLLVVVLAGLGAYVFGSGKGRAYMEAKASFDEHAASVTRLKGKKPYPNPEKAAEYEEQVNAEEEVVKKLEEKMGSFRPESFEQIPPARFIENLNAARAEVARALEARSVEYPEDKFYLGFESYTGTPPGEAATAYLNYQLTALKSLFETVAAARPSALVNVHRPKLPVEEGNLMD
;
A
#
# COMPACT_ATOMS: atom_id res chain seq x y z
N MET A 1 -67.84 -12.18 15.30
CA MET A 1 -67.34 -13.40 14.63
C MET A 1 -68.16 -14.65 15.00
N GLY A 2 -68.41 -14.94 16.29
CA GLY A 2 -69.09 -16.18 16.71
C GLY A 2 -70.56 -16.35 16.32
N GLU A 3 -71.36 -15.27 16.25
CA GLU A 3 -72.78 -15.36 15.86
C GLU A 3 -72.97 -15.61 14.35
N TRP A 4 -72.13 -15.01 13.51
CA TRP A 4 -72.18 -15.20 12.06
C TRP A 4 -71.85 -16.65 11.65
N ILE A 5 -70.84 -17.26 12.28
CA ILE A 5 -70.45 -18.67 12.04
C ILE A 5 -71.57 -19.64 12.44
N LYS A 6 -72.34 -19.32 13.49
CA LYS A 6 -73.48 -20.16 13.92
C LYS A 6 -74.64 -20.13 12.92
N ASN A 7 -74.87 -18.98 12.27
CA ASN A 7 -75.94 -18.82 11.27
C ASN A 7 -75.53 -19.28 9.87
N ASN A 8 -74.24 -19.20 9.51
CA ASN A 8 -73.73 -19.51 8.17
C ASN A 8 -72.68 -20.64 8.21
N LYS A 9 -73.05 -21.78 8.81
CA LYS A 9 -72.12 -22.91 9.04
C LYS A 9 -71.50 -23.47 7.76
N PHE A 10 -72.24 -23.50 6.66
CA PHE A 10 -71.74 -23.96 5.36
C PHE A 10 -70.68 -23.02 4.79
N GLU A 11 -70.93 -21.71 4.83
CA GLU A 11 -69.99 -20.69 4.36
C GLU A 11 -68.72 -20.66 5.21
N ALA A 12 -68.85 -20.84 6.53
CA ALA A 12 -67.73 -20.95 7.44
C ALA A 12 -66.86 -22.19 7.14
N LEU A 13 -67.49 -23.33 6.81
CA LEU A 13 -66.77 -24.56 6.44
C LEU A 13 -66.09 -24.41 5.07
N LEU A 14 -66.75 -23.77 4.10
CA LEU A 14 -66.18 -23.49 2.79
C LEU A 14 -64.97 -22.55 2.89
N LEU A 15 -65.07 -21.48 3.70
CA LEU A 15 -63.94 -20.59 3.98
C LEU A 15 -62.75 -21.33 4.62
N LEU A 16 -63.02 -22.23 5.57
CA LEU A 16 -61.97 -23.05 6.18
C LEU A 16 -61.25 -23.89 5.12
N VAL A 17 -61.98 -24.55 4.22
CA VAL A 17 -61.40 -25.37 3.15
C VAL A 17 -60.58 -24.52 2.18
N VAL A 18 -61.06 -23.34 1.79
CA VAL A 18 -60.33 -22.42 0.91
C VAL A 18 -59.03 -21.94 1.56
N VAL A 19 -59.07 -21.59 2.85
CA VAL A 19 -57.88 -21.18 3.60
C VAL A 19 -56.86 -22.33 3.69
N LEU A 20 -57.32 -23.55 3.96
CA LEU A 20 -56.43 -24.72 4.03
C LEU A 20 -55.83 -25.08 2.66
N ALA A 21 -56.61 -25.00 1.58
CA ALA A 21 -56.12 -25.23 0.22
C ALA A 21 -55.10 -24.14 -0.20
N GLY A 22 -55.36 -22.87 0.13
CA GLY A 22 -54.45 -21.77 -0.11
C GLY A 22 -53.13 -21.91 0.65
N LEU A 23 -53.19 -22.30 1.93
CA LEU A 23 -52.01 -22.62 2.74
C LEU A 23 -51.24 -23.81 2.16
N GLY A 24 -51.92 -24.88 1.75
CA GLY A 24 -51.30 -26.04 1.12
C GLY A 24 -50.57 -25.67 -0.17
N ALA A 25 -51.20 -24.89 -1.06
CA ALA A 25 -50.59 -24.40 -2.29
C ALA A 25 -49.39 -23.48 -2.03
N TYR A 26 -49.47 -22.60 -1.03
CA TYR A 26 -48.38 -21.71 -0.64
C TYR A 26 -47.17 -22.48 -0.09
N VAL A 27 -47.40 -23.45 0.80
CA VAL A 27 -46.34 -24.29 1.37
C VAL A 27 -45.66 -25.14 0.28
N PHE A 28 -46.42 -25.69 -0.68
CA PHE A 28 -45.85 -26.49 -1.78
C PHE A 28 -45.17 -25.65 -2.87
N GLY A 29 -45.63 -24.42 -3.12
CA GLY A 29 -45.13 -23.55 -4.18
C GLY A 29 -43.90 -22.71 -3.78
N SER A 30 -43.81 -22.31 -2.51
CA SER A 30 -42.79 -21.36 -2.02
C SER A 30 -41.35 -21.88 -2.11
N GLY A 31 -41.12 -23.20 -2.01
CA GLY A 31 -39.78 -23.79 -2.09
C GLY A 31 -39.17 -23.78 -3.50
N LYS A 32 -40.00 -23.87 -4.55
CA LYS A 32 -39.54 -23.98 -5.95
C LYS A 32 -39.00 -22.66 -6.50
N GLY A 33 -39.61 -21.53 -6.10
CA GLY A 33 -39.12 -20.20 -6.47
C GLY A 33 -37.75 -19.90 -5.88
N ARG A 34 -37.51 -20.30 -4.62
CA ARG A 34 -36.21 -20.09 -3.96
C ARG A 34 -35.09 -20.93 -4.58
N ALA A 35 -35.35 -22.21 -4.85
CA ALA A 35 -34.38 -23.09 -5.53
C ALA A 35 -34.06 -22.60 -6.95
N TYR A 36 -35.05 -22.09 -7.69
CA TYR A 36 -34.83 -21.49 -9.01
C TYR A 36 -34.00 -20.20 -8.92
N MET A 37 -34.31 -19.31 -7.97
CA MET A 37 -33.54 -18.07 -7.78
C MET A 37 -32.10 -18.35 -7.36
N GLU A 38 -31.87 -19.35 -6.51
CA GLU A 38 -30.54 -19.76 -6.06
C GLU A 38 -29.73 -20.40 -7.21
N ALA A 39 -30.35 -21.30 -7.99
CA ALA A 39 -29.73 -21.88 -9.18
C ALA A 39 -29.43 -20.82 -10.25
N LYS A 40 -30.33 -19.85 -10.44
CA LYS A 40 -30.12 -18.73 -11.36
C LYS A 40 -29.01 -17.81 -10.89
N ALA A 41 -28.96 -17.47 -9.59
CA ALA A 41 -27.90 -16.65 -9.03
C ALA A 41 -26.52 -17.31 -9.18
N SER A 42 -26.41 -18.60 -8.87
CA SER A 42 -25.18 -19.38 -9.09
C SER A 42 -24.79 -19.44 -10.57
N PHE A 43 -25.76 -19.64 -11.47
CA PHE A 43 -25.51 -19.61 -12.91
C PHE A 43 -24.99 -18.24 -13.38
N ASP A 44 -25.63 -17.15 -12.95
CA ASP A 44 -25.24 -15.79 -13.33
C ASP A 44 -23.84 -15.45 -12.77
N GLU A 45 -23.50 -15.90 -11.56
CA GLU A 45 -22.17 -15.78 -10.97
C GLU A 45 -21.11 -16.55 -11.78
N HIS A 46 -21.39 -17.80 -12.12
CA HIS A 46 -20.49 -18.60 -12.95
C HIS A 46 -20.34 -18.00 -14.35
N ALA A 47 -21.41 -17.54 -14.98
CA ALA A 47 -21.36 -16.85 -16.28
C ALA A 47 -20.51 -15.57 -16.23
N ALA A 48 -20.62 -14.78 -15.15
CA ALA A 48 -19.80 -13.60 -14.93
C ALA A 48 -18.32 -13.96 -14.75
N SER A 49 -18.02 -15.02 -13.98
CA SER A 49 -16.65 -15.51 -13.80
C SER A 49 -16.02 -15.99 -15.11
N VAL A 50 -16.76 -16.73 -15.94
CA VAL A 50 -16.30 -17.20 -17.25
C VAL A 50 -16.04 -16.02 -18.17
N THR A 51 -16.92 -15.02 -18.18
CA THR A 51 -16.74 -13.79 -18.99
C THR A 51 -15.50 -13.02 -18.54
N ARG A 52 -15.27 -12.91 -17.22
CA ARG A 52 -14.08 -12.28 -16.65
C ARG A 52 -12.80 -13.03 -17.03
N LEU A 53 -12.81 -14.36 -16.97
CA LEU A 53 -11.67 -15.20 -17.37
C LEU A 53 -11.41 -15.08 -18.89
N LYS A 54 -12.46 -15.03 -19.71
CA LYS A 54 -12.39 -14.76 -21.17
C LYS A 54 -11.79 -13.40 -21.52
N GLY A 55 -11.96 -12.42 -20.65
CA GLY A 55 -11.38 -11.08 -20.82
C GLY A 55 -9.89 -10.98 -20.44
N LYS A 56 -9.33 -11.96 -19.70
CA LYS A 56 -7.91 -11.94 -19.34
C LYS A 56 -7.05 -12.28 -20.55
N LYS A 57 -5.92 -11.58 -20.70
CA LYS A 57 -4.90 -11.87 -21.70
C LYS A 57 -3.59 -12.21 -20.97
N PRO A 58 -3.04 -13.42 -21.15
CA PRO A 58 -3.58 -14.52 -21.96
C PRO A 58 -4.82 -15.17 -21.30
N TYR A 59 -5.67 -15.78 -22.13
CA TYR A 59 -6.84 -16.52 -21.65
C TYR A 59 -6.38 -17.79 -20.92
N PRO A 60 -6.90 -18.11 -19.72
CA PRO A 60 -6.50 -19.31 -19.00
C PRO A 60 -7.10 -20.55 -19.66
N ASN A 61 -6.40 -21.08 -20.66
CA ASN A 61 -6.63 -22.40 -21.24
C ASN A 61 -5.34 -23.24 -21.15
N PRO A 62 -5.42 -24.58 -21.21
CA PRO A 62 -4.24 -25.45 -21.09
C PRO A 62 -3.17 -25.18 -22.16
N GLU A 63 -3.58 -24.73 -23.33
CA GLU A 63 -2.69 -24.43 -24.47
C GLU A 63 -1.85 -23.16 -24.24
N LYS A 64 -2.37 -22.19 -23.48
CA LYS A 64 -1.70 -20.94 -23.10
C LYS A 64 -1.24 -20.91 -21.64
N ALA A 65 -1.39 -22.03 -20.92
CA ALA A 65 -0.92 -22.15 -19.55
C ALA A 65 0.60 -21.94 -19.48
N ALA A 66 1.34 -22.46 -20.46
CA ALA A 66 2.78 -22.23 -20.59
C ALA A 66 3.12 -20.76 -20.84
N GLU A 67 2.36 -20.04 -21.69
CA GLU A 67 2.54 -18.59 -21.93
C GLU A 67 2.26 -17.76 -20.66
N TYR A 68 1.33 -18.20 -19.80
CA TYR A 68 1.02 -17.53 -18.54
C TYR A 68 2.08 -17.85 -17.47
N GLU A 69 2.54 -19.09 -17.39
CA GLU A 69 3.63 -19.51 -16.50
C GLU A 69 4.94 -18.79 -16.85
N GLU A 70 5.24 -18.62 -18.14
CA GLU A 70 6.38 -17.82 -18.59
C GLU A 70 6.27 -16.34 -18.18
N GLN A 71 5.08 -15.73 -18.30
CA GLN A 71 4.83 -14.36 -17.86
C GLN A 71 4.98 -14.21 -16.34
N VAL A 72 4.41 -15.13 -15.56
CA VAL A 72 4.54 -15.12 -14.10
C VAL A 72 5.99 -15.29 -13.68
N ASN A 73 6.73 -16.24 -14.28
CA ASN A 73 8.15 -16.43 -13.99
C ASN A 73 8.98 -15.20 -14.38
N ALA A 74 8.68 -14.54 -15.49
CA ALA A 74 9.34 -13.31 -15.90
C ALA A 74 9.05 -12.16 -14.92
N GLU A 75 7.82 -12.03 -14.44
CA GLU A 75 7.44 -11.06 -13.41
C GLU A 75 8.12 -11.36 -12.07
N GLU A 76 8.15 -12.61 -11.63
CA GLU A 76 8.85 -13.06 -10.42
C GLU A 76 10.35 -12.74 -10.48
N GLU A 77 11.00 -12.97 -11.64
CA GLU A 77 12.39 -12.57 -11.81
C GLU A 77 12.60 -11.06 -11.71
N VAL A 78 11.69 -10.26 -12.26
CA VAL A 78 11.75 -8.79 -12.18
C VAL A 78 11.55 -8.33 -10.74
N VAL A 79 10.58 -8.90 -10.03
CA VAL A 79 10.32 -8.62 -8.61
C VAL A 79 11.52 -9.01 -7.77
N LYS A 80 12.10 -10.19 -7.98
CA LYS A 80 13.30 -10.63 -7.26
C LYS A 80 14.50 -9.72 -7.53
N LYS A 81 14.74 -9.33 -8.79
CA LYS A 81 15.81 -8.38 -9.15
C LYS A 81 15.55 -7.00 -8.52
N LEU A 82 14.29 -6.59 -8.40
CA LEU A 82 13.92 -5.36 -7.70
C LEU A 82 14.17 -5.49 -6.20
N GLU A 83 13.77 -6.59 -5.57
CA GLU A 83 14.01 -6.87 -4.15
C GLU A 83 15.50 -6.94 -3.83
N GLU A 84 16.31 -7.59 -4.65
CA GLU A 84 17.77 -7.66 -4.49
C GLU A 84 18.40 -6.27 -4.60
N LYS A 85 17.98 -5.48 -5.61
CA LYS A 85 18.45 -4.09 -5.76
C LYS A 85 17.99 -3.22 -4.61
N MET A 86 16.72 -3.25 -4.23
CA MET A 86 16.19 -2.46 -3.11
C MET A 86 16.77 -2.90 -1.77
N GLY A 87 17.01 -4.20 -1.60
CA GLY A 87 17.69 -4.78 -0.45
C GLY A 87 19.10 -4.23 -0.27
N SER A 88 19.83 -3.99 -1.37
CA SER A 88 21.16 -3.36 -1.30
C SER A 88 21.15 -1.92 -0.79
N PHE A 89 20.01 -1.22 -0.88
CA PHE A 89 19.84 0.15 -0.38
C PHE A 89 19.25 0.20 1.04
N ARG A 90 18.66 -0.91 1.52
CA ARG A 90 18.08 -1.00 2.86
C ARG A 90 19.22 -1.19 3.89
N PRO A 91 19.32 -0.33 4.92
CA PRO A 91 20.28 -0.55 5.99
C PRO A 91 19.89 -1.80 6.79
N GLU A 92 20.86 -2.62 7.18
CA GLU A 92 20.63 -3.82 8.00
C GLU A 92 20.02 -3.47 9.37
N SER A 93 20.34 -2.29 9.90
CA SER A 93 19.72 -1.75 11.10
C SER A 93 19.73 -0.22 11.09
N PHE A 94 18.75 0.38 11.76
CA PHE A 94 18.76 1.80 12.08
C PHE A 94 19.39 1.98 13.45
N GLU A 95 20.66 2.38 13.48
CA GLU A 95 21.38 2.60 14.72
C GLU A 95 20.85 3.85 15.43
N GLN A 96 20.25 3.67 16.60
CA GLN A 96 19.81 4.78 17.42
C GLN A 96 21.01 5.39 18.15
N ILE A 97 21.41 6.57 17.69
CA ILE A 97 22.51 7.33 18.30
C ILE A 97 21.98 8.44 19.21
N PRO A 98 22.75 8.86 20.23
CA PRO A 98 22.41 10.04 21.01
C PRO A 98 22.30 11.30 20.12
N PRO A 99 21.38 12.24 20.39
CA PRO A 99 21.26 13.47 19.60
C PRO A 99 22.56 14.26 19.47
N ALA A 100 23.38 14.31 20.52
CA ALA A 100 24.70 14.96 20.47
C ALA A 100 25.64 14.30 19.44
N ARG A 101 25.64 12.96 19.36
CA ARG A 101 26.42 12.21 18.36
C ARG A 101 25.93 12.50 16.94
N PHE A 102 24.63 12.69 16.74
CA PHE A 102 24.12 13.12 15.44
C PHE A 102 24.67 14.49 15.03
N ILE A 103 24.73 15.46 15.95
CA ILE A 103 25.31 16.78 15.68
C ILE A 103 26.81 16.69 15.35
N GLU A 104 27.56 15.85 16.07
CA GLU A 104 28.97 15.56 15.74
C GLU A 104 29.10 15.00 14.32
N ASN A 105 28.30 14.00 13.97
CA ASN A 105 28.30 13.36 12.65
C ASN A 105 27.92 14.36 11.54
N LEU A 106 26.92 15.21 11.78
CA LEU A 106 26.50 16.25 10.83
C LEU A 106 27.63 17.23 10.54
N ASN A 107 28.32 17.71 11.57
CA ASN A 107 29.45 18.64 11.41
C ASN A 107 30.62 17.98 10.68
N ALA A 108 30.92 16.71 10.99
CA ALA A 108 31.96 15.95 10.29
C ALA A 108 31.62 15.75 8.81
N ALA A 109 30.39 15.32 8.51
CA ALA A 109 29.91 15.13 7.14
C ALA A 109 29.91 16.44 6.34
N ARG A 110 29.48 17.55 6.96
CA ARG A 110 29.56 18.89 6.36
C ARG A 110 30.99 19.25 5.99
N ALA A 111 31.93 19.08 6.90
CA ALA A 111 33.33 19.41 6.65
C ALA A 111 33.96 18.53 5.57
N GLU A 112 33.59 17.25 5.49
CA GLU A 112 34.07 16.33 4.44
C GLU A 112 33.51 16.68 3.07
N VAL A 113 32.21 16.92 2.97
CA VAL A 113 31.57 17.29 1.70
C VAL A 113 32.02 18.66 1.23
N ALA A 114 32.13 19.66 2.13
CA ALA A 114 32.68 20.98 1.82
C ALA A 114 34.08 20.86 1.19
N ARG A 115 34.98 20.09 1.83
CA ARG A 115 36.31 19.81 1.27
C ARG A 115 36.23 19.13 -0.11
N ALA A 116 35.29 18.22 -0.32
CA ALA A 116 35.13 17.54 -1.61
C ALA A 116 34.64 18.49 -2.72
N LEU A 117 33.77 19.45 -2.39
CA LEU A 117 33.27 20.48 -3.31
C LEU A 117 34.37 21.50 -3.64
N GLU A 118 35.07 21.99 -2.63
CA GLU A 118 36.20 22.92 -2.78
C GLU A 118 37.33 22.34 -3.63
N ALA A 119 37.73 21.09 -3.35
CA ALA A 119 38.76 20.39 -4.10
C ALA A 119 38.43 20.24 -5.60
N ARG A 120 37.15 20.36 -5.96
CA ARG A 120 36.64 20.26 -7.33
C ARG A 120 36.14 21.59 -7.87
N SER A 121 36.40 22.69 -7.16
CA SER A 121 36.01 24.06 -7.52
C SER A 121 34.51 24.23 -7.78
N VAL A 122 33.68 23.53 -7.00
CA VAL A 122 32.22 23.66 -7.04
C VAL A 122 31.82 24.79 -6.10
N GLU A 123 31.11 25.80 -6.58
CA GLU A 123 30.54 26.86 -5.74
C GLU A 123 29.40 26.31 -4.86
N TYR A 124 29.30 26.70 -3.59
CA TYR A 124 28.23 26.25 -2.70
C TYR A 124 27.92 27.29 -1.61
N PRO A 125 26.70 27.30 -1.00
CA PRO A 125 26.31 28.30 -0.01
C PRO A 125 26.92 28.00 1.36
N GLU A 126 28.18 28.38 1.59
CA GLU A 126 28.96 28.06 2.79
C GLU A 126 28.20 28.25 4.12
N ASP A 127 27.56 29.41 4.30
CA ASP A 127 26.84 29.80 5.52
C ASP A 127 25.60 28.95 5.81
N LYS A 128 24.97 28.42 4.76
CA LYS A 128 23.70 27.67 4.86
C LYS A 128 23.89 26.18 4.57
N PHE A 129 25.11 25.75 4.25
CA PHE A 129 25.36 24.39 3.83
C PHE A 129 25.42 23.45 5.03
N TYR A 130 24.30 22.80 5.33
CA TYR A 130 24.18 21.73 6.33
C TYR A 130 23.57 20.46 5.75
N LEU A 131 23.77 20.20 4.46
CA LEU A 131 23.23 19.04 3.75
C LEU A 131 21.69 18.88 3.89
N GLY A 132 20.94 19.98 4.08
CA GLY A 132 19.49 19.92 4.32
C GLY A 132 19.10 19.74 5.80
N PHE A 133 20.06 19.80 6.72
CA PHE A 133 19.87 19.66 8.17
C PHE A 133 20.04 21.00 8.90
N GLU A 134 19.79 22.14 8.23
CA GLU A 134 19.99 23.48 8.84
C GLU A 134 19.19 23.66 10.15
N SER A 135 18.04 23.00 10.27
CA SER A 135 17.19 23.04 11.47
C SER A 135 17.88 22.52 12.73
N TYR A 136 18.93 21.71 12.60
CA TYR A 136 19.64 21.10 13.72
C TYR A 136 20.86 21.89 14.19
N THR A 137 21.09 23.07 13.63
CA THR A 137 22.19 23.96 14.05
C THR A 137 21.95 24.61 15.43
N GLY A 138 20.69 24.76 15.85
CA GLY A 138 20.31 25.36 17.13
C GLY A 138 19.56 24.43 18.09
N THR A 139 18.96 23.35 17.61
CA THR A 139 18.19 22.42 18.45
C THR A 139 18.48 20.98 18.02
N PRO A 140 18.96 20.10 18.92
CA PRO A 140 19.20 18.70 18.59
C PRO A 140 17.90 17.98 18.18
N PRO A 141 17.98 16.92 17.36
CA PRO A 141 16.82 16.09 17.06
C PRO A 141 16.31 15.33 18.29
N GLY A 142 15.04 14.95 18.27
CA GLY A 142 14.48 14.02 19.25
C GLY A 142 15.10 12.63 19.12
N GLU A 143 15.23 11.90 20.22
CA GLU A 143 15.90 10.58 20.27
C GLU A 143 15.26 9.54 19.34
N ALA A 144 13.95 9.58 19.14
CA ALA A 144 13.26 8.67 18.22
C ALA A 144 13.62 8.90 16.74
N ALA A 145 14.07 10.10 16.39
CA ALA A 145 14.39 10.48 15.03
C ALA A 145 15.86 10.21 14.65
N THR A 146 16.77 10.08 15.64
CA THR A 146 18.22 10.05 15.37
C THR A 146 18.64 8.89 14.48
N ALA A 147 17.99 7.74 14.60
CA ALA A 147 18.31 6.56 13.79
C ALA A 147 18.03 6.80 12.30
N TYR A 148 16.86 7.38 11.98
CA TYR A 148 16.46 7.73 10.61
C TYR A 148 17.30 8.88 10.05
N LEU A 149 17.55 9.90 10.87
CA LEU A 149 18.35 11.05 10.49
C LEU A 149 19.81 10.67 10.21
N ASN A 150 20.39 9.78 11.01
CA ASN A 150 21.77 9.32 10.80
C ASN A 150 21.91 8.51 9.50
N TYR A 151 20.92 7.67 9.19
CA TYR A 151 20.85 6.99 7.89
C TYR A 151 20.75 8.00 6.73
N GLN A 152 19.81 8.95 6.83
CA GLN A 152 19.60 9.97 5.80
C GLN A 152 20.85 10.85 5.59
N LEU A 153 21.54 11.20 6.68
CA LEU A 153 22.80 11.96 6.64
C LEU A 153 23.89 11.19 5.89
N THR A 154 24.04 9.89 6.16
CA THR A 154 25.04 9.04 5.50
C THR A 154 24.74 8.90 4.00
N ALA A 155 23.47 8.76 3.65
CA ALA A 155 23.03 8.72 2.25
C ALA A 155 23.29 10.05 1.53
N LEU A 156 22.94 11.18 2.16
CA LEU A 156 23.16 12.51 1.60
C LEU A 156 24.65 12.83 1.45
N LYS A 157 25.49 12.46 2.41
CA LYS A 157 26.95 12.57 2.30
C LYS A 157 27.46 11.87 1.04
N SER A 158 27.09 10.59 0.86
CA SER A 158 27.50 9.81 -0.32
C SER A 158 26.99 10.40 -1.63
N LEU A 159 25.76 10.92 -1.63
CA LEU A 159 25.19 11.63 -2.76
C LEU A 159 26.01 12.87 -3.10
N PHE A 160 26.32 13.72 -2.11
CA PHE A 160 27.08 14.94 -2.36
C PHE A 160 28.53 14.69 -2.77
N GLU A 161 29.17 13.62 -2.28
CA GLU A 161 30.48 13.18 -2.79
C GLU A 161 30.41 12.80 -4.28
N THR A 162 29.32 12.15 -4.70
CA THR A 162 29.06 11.82 -6.10
C THR A 162 28.78 13.08 -6.93
N VAL A 163 27.98 14.02 -6.40
CA VAL A 163 27.70 15.31 -7.03
C VAL A 163 28.98 16.11 -7.19
N ALA A 164 29.80 16.22 -6.14
CA ALA A 164 31.12 16.83 -6.23
C ALA A 164 31.91 16.17 -7.35
N ALA A 165 31.86 14.83 -7.46
CA ALA A 165 32.57 14.11 -8.51
C ALA A 165 32.14 14.40 -9.94
N ALA A 166 30.88 14.74 -10.16
CA ALA A 166 30.39 15.22 -11.44
C ALA A 166 30.88 16.63 -11.81
N ARG A 167 31.50 17.37 -10.87
CA ARG A 167 32.03 18.74 -11.04
C ARG A 167 31.00 19.73 -11.62
N PRO A 168 29.81 19.86 -11.00
CA PRO A 168 28.89 20.93 -11.38
C PRO A 168 29.56 22.29 -11.13
N SER A 169 29.11 23.32 -11.83
CA SER A 169 29.60 24.69 -11.60
C SER A 169 29.22 25.21 -10.21
N ALA A 170 28.01 24.89 -9.74
CA ALA A 170 27.51 25.33 -8.45
C ALA A 170 26.46 24.37 -7.86
N LEU A 171 26.46 24.26 -6.54
CA LEU A 171 25.38 23.75 -5.71
C LEU A 171 24.59 24.95 -5.16
N VAL A 172 23.41 25.22 -5.73
CA VAL A 172 22.67 26.46 -5.42
C VAL A 172 21.86 26.35 -4.13
N ASN A 173 21.19 25.21 -3.92
CA ASN A 173 20.30 25.01 -2.78
C ASN A 173 20.20 23.53 -2.42
N VAL A 174 20.06 23.24 -1.14
CA VAL A 174 19.74 21.92 -0.62
C VAL A 174 18.53 22.08 0.27
N HIS A 175 17.44 21.42 -0.10
CA HIS A 175 16.21 21.42 0.69
C HIS A 175 15.83 19.99 1.02
N ARG A 176 15.65 19.72 2.31
CA ARG A 176 15.23 18.43 2.83
C ARG A 176 13.95 18.62 3.65
N PRO A 177 12.82 18.01 3.26
CA PRO A 177 11.63 18.02 4.08
C PRO A 177 11.87 17.23 5.37
N LYS A 178 11.22 17.65 6.46
CA LYS A 178 11.26 16.92 7.72
C LYS A 178 10.53 15.58 7.56
N LEU A 179 11.05 14.57 8.23
CA LEU A 179 10.41 13.28 8.36
C LEU A 179 9.29 13.35 9.42
N PRO A 180 8.22 12.54 9.30
CA PRO A 180 7.15 12.47 10.30
C PRO A 180 7.68 12.26 11.74
N VAL A 181 8.69 11.41 11.90
CA VAL A 181 9.34 11.13 13.20
C VAL A 181 10.02 12.33 13.83
N GLU A 182 10.42 13.33 13.03
CA GLU A 182 11.00 14.58 13.55
C GLU A 182 9.94 15.50 14.15
N GLU A 183 8.68 15.31 13.76
CA GLU A 183 7.52 16.05 14.25
C GLU A 183 6.75 15.29 15.34
N GLY A 184 7.25 14.11 15.75
CA GLY A 184 6.64 13.25 16.76
C GLY A 184 5.58 12.30 16.22
N ASN A 185 5.45 12.17 14.90
CA ASN A 185 4.55 11.22 14.25
C ASN A 185 5.26 9.88 14.01
N LEU A 186 4.50 8.78 13.88
CA LEU A 186 5.08 7.50 13.50
C LEU A 186 5.53 7.50 12.03
N MET A 187 6.53 6.68 11.72
CA MET A 187 6.84 6.32 10.33
C MET A 187 5.84 5.23 9.94
N ASP A 188 4.84 5.58 9.14
CA ASP A 188 3.82 4.65 8.60
C ASP A 188 4.43 3.58 7.68
#